data_AF-A0A9D2AP22-F1
#
_entry.id   AF-A0A9D2AP22-F1
#
_cell.length_a   1.000
_cell.length_b   1.000
_cell.length_c   1.000
_cell.angle_alpha   90.00
_cell.angle_beta   90.00
_cell.angle_gamma   90.00
#
_symmetry.space_group_name_H-M   'P 1'
#
loop_
_entity.id
_entity.type
_entity.pdbx_description
1 polymer ?
#
loop_
_entity_poly.entity_id
_entity_poly.type
_entity_poly.pdbx_seq_one_letter_code
_entity_poly.pdbx_strand_id
1 'polypeptide(L)'
;MRQTCIFLLLIAFSSIASAQNRMLDKYADMEGVESVYISKAMFEYISADDDLDISGDIEIGKIISDIDCLQLISTENPRMIEKISRELVFDSSNGYSELMRIKDDDERTFVYQKKIKKDINEYILYITECKRNGSIEELVVISLTGRLTPRDIQRAIDD
;
A
#
# COMPACT_ATOMS: atom_id res chain seq x y z
N MET A 1 2.95 -25.23 39.23
CA MET A 1 3.47 -25.85 37.98
C MET A 1 2.65 -25.49 36.74
N ARG A 2 1.31 -25.39 36.80
CA ARG A 2 0.49 -25.05 35.62
C ARG A 2 0.57 -23.58 35.16
N GLN A 3 0.72 -22.62 36.08
CA GLN A 3 0.78 -21.19 35.74
C GLN A 3 2.17 -20.72 35.27
N THR A 4 3.24 -21.43 35.66
CA THR A 4 4.61 -21.12 35.24
C THR A 4 4.87 -21.44 33.77
N CYS A 5 4.17 -22.43 33.20
CA CYS A 5 4.26 -22.77 31.77
C CYS A 5 3.65 -21.69 30.86
N ILE A 6 2.64 -20.95 31.33
CA ILE A 6 1.97 -19.90 30.54
C ILE A 6 2.87 -18.67 30.38
N PHE A 7 3.58 -18.28 31.45
CA PHE A 7 4.53 -17.15 31.40
C PHE A 7 5.75 -17.43 30.50
N LEU A 8 6.22 -18.68 30.42
CA LEU A 8 7.31 -19.09 29.52
C LEU A 8 6.89 -19.13 28.05
N LEU A 9 5.60 -19.36 27.76
CA LEU A 9 5.05 -19.36 26.39
C LEU A 9 4.91 -17.92 25.83
N LEU A 10 4.59 -16.95 26.69
CA LEU A 10 4.45 -15.53 26.32
C LEU A 10 5.79 -14.85 25.97
N ILE A 11 6.89 -15.27 26.60
CA ILE A 11 8.24 -14.72 26.34
C ILE A 11 8.89 -15.35 25.09
N ALA A 12 8.44 -16.53 24.67
CA ALA A 12 8.86 -17.13 23.41
C ALA A 12 8.23 -16.47 22.16
N PHE A 13 7.22 -15.61 22.34
CA PHE A 13 6.58 -14.84 21.27
C PHE A 13 7.11 -13.41 21.11
N SER A 14 7.93 -12.90 22.02
CA SER A 14 8.47 -11.53 21.91
C SER A 14 9.59 -11.37 20.87
N SER A 15 9.95 -12.43 20.15
CA SER A 15 11.00 -12.43 19.11
C SER A 15 10.50 -12.77 17.70
N ILE A 16 9.19 -12.73 17.46
CA ILE A 16 8.64 -12.57 16.10
C ILE A 16 7.83 -11.27 16.06
N ALA A 17 8.40 -10.19 16.57
CA ALA A 17 8.04 -8.85 16.11
C ALA A 17 8.77 -8.56 14.78
N SER A 18 8.72 -9.49 13.83
CA SER A 18 8.60 -9.06 12.45
C SER A 18 7.19 -8.52 12.34
N ALA A 19 6.95 -7.32 12.88
CA ALA A 19 5.82 -6.53 12.44
C ALA A 19 5.91 -6.59 10.92
N GLN A 20 4.92 -7.21 10.27
CA GLN A 20 4.70 -6.96 8.86
C GLN A 20 4.57 -5.44 8.81
N ASN A 21 5.65 -4.73 8.44
CA ASN A 21 5.75 -3.28 8.57
C ASN A 21 4.75 -2.68 7.59
N ARG A 22 3.51 -2.56 8.03
CA ARG A 22 2.43 -1.92 7.32
C ARG A 22 2.63 -0.43 7.48
N MET A 23 3.35 0.15 6.52
CA MET A 23 3.83 1.52 6.58
C MET A 23 2.69 2.54 6.79
N LEU A 24 1.48 2.22 6.31
CA LEU A 24 0.32 3.10 6.39
C LEU A 24 -0.54 2.90 7.65
N ASP A 25 -0.36 1.81 8.41
CA ASP A 25 -1.20 1.51 9.60
C ASP A 25 -1.17 2.62 10.63
N LYS A 26 -0.04 3.33 10.76
CA LYS A 26 0.08 4.46 11.68
C LYS A 26 -0.87 5.62 11.39
N TYR A 27 -1.43 5.70 10.19
CA TYR A 27 -2.38 6.75 9.79
C TYR A 27 -3.82 6.25 9.74
N ALA A 28 -4.04 4.93 9.71
CA ALA A 28 -5.34 4.33 9.43
C ALA A 28 -6.43 4.73 10.42
N ASP A 29 -6.08 4.94 11.69
CA ASP A 29 -6.99 5.33 12.77
C ASP A 29 -6.97 6.84 13.07
N MET A 30 -6.32 7.66 12.23
CA MET A 30 -6.24 9.11 12.45
C MET A 30 -7.49 9.82 11.94
N GLU A 31 -8.00 10.78 12.71
CA GLU A 31 -9.18 11.58 12.33
C GLU A 31 -8.92 12.35 11.02
N GLY A 32 -9.85 12.22 10.07
CA GLY A 32 -9.74 12.84 8.75
C GLY A 32 -8.89 12.05 7.76
N VAL A 33 -8.54 10.80 8.06
CA VAL A 33 -7.94 9.85 7.12
C VAL A 33 -8.95 8.73 6.85
N GLU A 34 -9.22 8.47 5.58
CA GLU A 34 -9.92 7.26 5.15
C GLU A 34 -8.88 6.18 4.86
N SER A 35 -9.17 4.93 5.22
CA SER A 35 -8.22 3.84 5.03
C SER A 35 -8.89 2.55 4.58
N VAL A 36 -8.21 1.85 3.69
CA VAL A 36 -8.60 0.52 3.21
C VAL A 36 -7.42 -0.42 3.38
N TYR A 37 -7.70 -1.62 3.89
CA TYR A 37 -6.72 -2.69 4.03
C TYR A 37 -7.28 -3.99 3.47
N ILE A 38 -6.53 -4.60 2.54
CA ILE A 38 -6.86 -5.90 1.95
C ILE A 38 -5.66 -6.84 2.14
N SER A 39 -5.91 -7.95 2.81
CA SER A 39 -4.90 -8.98 3.06
C SER A 39 -4.82 -9.98 1.92
N LYS A 40 -3.70 -10.71 1.86
CA LYS A 40 -3.54 -11.89 1.02
C LYS A 40 -4.72 -12.87 1.10
N ALA A 41 -5.24 -13.15 2.30
CA ALA A 41 -6.34 -14.10 2.47
C ALA A 41 -7.61 -13.65 1.75
N MET A 42 -7.86 -12.34 1.67
CA MET A 42 -8.97 -11.81 0.88
C MET A 42 -8.70 -11.96 -0.61
N PHE A 43 -7.48 -11.66 -1.07
CA PHE A 43 -7.10 -11.85 -2.47
C PHE A 43 -7.16 -13.33 -2.91
N GLU A 44 -6.75 -14.26 -2.06
CA GLU A 44 -6.87 -15.71 -2.29
C GLU A 44 -8.34 -16.14 -2.34
N TYR A 45 -9.20 -15.58 -1.48
CA TYR A 45 -10.64 -15.83 -1.52
C TYR A 45 -11.25 -15.35 -2.85
N ILE A 46 -10.91 -14.12 -3.26
CA ILE A 46 -11.36 -13.56 -4.55
C ILE A 46 -10.84 -14.40 -5.72
N SER A 47 -9.56 -14.81 -5.69
CA SER A 47 -8.94 -15.60 -6.76
C SER A 47 -9.57 -16.99 -6.93
N ALA A 48 -10.17 -17.52 -5.86
CA ALA A 48 -10.76 -18.86 -5.83
C ALA A 48 -12.24 -18.88 -6.21
N ASP A 49 -12.86 -17.71 -6.36
CA ASP A 49 -14.27 -17.55 -6.68
C ASP A 49 -14.39 -17.02 -8.12
N ASP A 50 -14.62 -17.94 -9.07
CA ASP A 50 -14.75 -17.63 -10.51
C ASP A 50 -15.94 -16.69 -10.81
N ASP A 51 -16.87 -16.49 -9.86
CA ASP A 51 -18.06 -15.63 -9.99
C ASP A 51 -17.83 -14.21 -9.39
N LEU A 52 -16.74 -13.98 -8.65
CA LEU A 52 -16.38 -12.65 -8.14
C LEU A 52 -15.68 -11.83 -9.24
N ASP A 53 -16.47 -11.32 -10.17
CA ASP A 53 -16.03 -10.33 -11.16
C ASP A 53 -15.83 -8.96 -10.48
N ILE A 54 -14.73 -8.82 -9.74
CA ILE A 54 -14.26 -7.51 -9.23
C ILE A 54 -13.63 -6.69 -10.38
N SER A 55 -13.37 -7.37 -11.50
CA SER A 55 -12.82 -6.88 -12.75
C SER A 55 -13.91 -6.35 -13.70
N GLY A 56 -14.61 -5.29 -13.31
CA GLY A 56 -15.10 -4.40 -14.37
C GLY A 56 -13.89 -3.96 -15.20
N ASP A 57 -13.89 -4.24 -16.51
CA ASP A 57 -12.92 -3.91 -17.58
C ASP A 57 -11.41 -4.09 -17.33
N ILE A 58 -10.95 -4.38 -16.11
CA ILE A 58 -9.53 -4.44 -15.73
C ILE A 58 -9.15 -5.91 -15.49
N GLU A 59 -8.12 -6.44 -16.18
CA GLU A 59 -7.59 -7.81 -15.99
C GLU A 59 -6.90 -8.04 -14.61
N ILE A 60 -7.41 -7.43 -13.52
CA ILE A 60 -6.91 -7.59 -12.14
C ILE A 60 -6.91 -9.05 -11.72
N GLY A 61 -7.89 -9.85 -12.18
CA GLY A 61 -8.03 -11.26 -11.83
C GLY A 61 -6.79 -12.12 -12.11
N LYS A 62 -5.95 -11.76 -13.10
CA LYS A 62 -4.71 -12.51 -13.39
C LYS A 62 -3.53 -12.13 -12.50
N ILE A 63 -3.58 -10.95 -11.87
CA ILE A 63 -2.49 -10.38 -11.08
C ILE A 63 -2.79 -10.50 -9.58
N ILE A 64 -4.06 -10.65 -9.22
CA ILE A 64 -4.55 -10.66 -7.83
C ILE A 64 -3.94 -11.78 -6.98
N SER A 65 -3.64 -12.95 -7.58
CA SER A 65 -2.98 -14.07 -6.89
C SER A 65 -1.54 -13.78 -6.46
N ASP A 66 -0.90 -12.80 -7.10
CA ASP A 66 0.45 -12.37 -6.77
C ASP A 66 0.48 -11.20 -5.78
N ILE A 67 -0.68 -10.65 -5.42
CA ILE A 67 -0.81 -9.61 -4.41
C ILE A 67 -0.82 -10.25 -3.02
N ASP A 68 0.11 -9.84 -2.16
CA ASP A 68 0.13 -10.25 -0.75
C ASP A 68 -0.58 -9.21 0.15
N CYS A 69 -0.60 -7.93 -0.23
CA CYS A 69 -1.20 -6.87 0.57
C CYS A 69 -1.51 -5.62 -0.25
N LEU A 70 -2.69 -5.01 -0.03
CA LEU A 70 -3.02 -3.66 -0.48
C LEU A 70 -3.39 -2.81 0.74
N GLN A 71 -2.79 -1.63 0.83
CA GLN A 71 -3.15 -0.60 1.78
C GLN A 71 -3.42 0.69 1.02
N LEU A 72 -4.50 1.38 1.33
CA LEU A 72 -4.82 2.69 0.78
C LEU A 72 -5.13 3.61 1.95
N ILE A 73 -4.61 4.83 1.90
CA ILE A 73 -5.11 5.94 2.70
C ILE A 73 -5.41 7.11 1.78
N SER A 74 -6.48 7.84 2.08
CA SER A 74 -6.81 9.12 1.45
C SER A 74 -7.13 10.17 2.52
N THR A 75 -6.87 11.43 2.21
CA THR A 75 -7.21 12.55 3.10
C THR A 75 -7.35 13.85 2.32
N GLU A 76 -8.42 14.58 2.61
CA GLU A 76 -8.59 15.99 2.23
C GLU A 76 -8.23 16.95 3.38
N ASN A 77 -7.96 16.43 4.59
CA ASN A 77 -7.60 17.24 5.75
C ASN A 77 -6.19 17.85 5.57
N PRO A 78 -6.03 19.18 5.48
CA PRO A 78 -4.73 19.82 5.20
C PRO A 78 -3.65 19.50 6.24
N ARG A 79 -4.03 19.30 7.51
CA ARG A 79 -3.07 18.94 8.56
C ARG A 79 -2.53 17.52 8.37
N MET A 80 -3.39 16.61 7.92
CA MET A 80 -3.01 15.23 7.63
C MET A 80 -2.19 15.15 6.35
N ILE A 81 -2.54 15.92 5.31
CA ILE A 81 -1.73 16.06 4.10
C ILE A 81 -0.31 16.50 4.45
N GLU A 82 -0.15 17.57 5.24
CA GLU A 82 1.17 18.06 5.67
C GLU A 82 1.96 17.02 6.47
N LYS A 83 1.29 16.35 7.42
CA LYS A 83 1.91 15.32 8.28
C LYS A 83 2.37 14.11 7.46
N ILE A 84 1.50 13.55 6.62
CA ILE A 84 1.78 12.37 5.81
C ILE A 84 2.88 12.69 4.79
N SER A 85 2.79 13.82 4.09
CA SER A 85 3.80 14.25 3.10
C SER A 85 5.19 14.43 3.72
N ARG A 86 5.26 14.86 4.99
CA ARG A 86 6.53 15.02 5.71
C ARG A 86 7.13 13.69 6.16
N GLU A 87 6.28 12.76 6.58
CA GLU A 87 6.71 11.51 7.20
C GLU A 87 6.89 10.36 6.20
N LEU A 88 6.18 10.37 5.08
CA LEU A 88 6.32 9.40 4.00
C LEU A 88 7.27 9.94 2.93
N VAL A 89 8.51 9.46 2.96
CA VAL A 89 9.55 9.86 2.01
C VAL A 89 9.97 8.65 1.18
N PHE A 90 9.68 8.69 -0.11
CA PHE A 90 9.93 7.60 -1.07
C PHE A 90 11.18 7.84 -1.91
N ASP A 91 12.33 7.94 -1.25
CA ASP A 91 13.62 8.17 -1.91
C ASP A 91 14.57 6.96 -1.80
N SER A 92 15.73 7.09 -2.44
CA SER A 92 16.77 6.06 -2.44
C SER A 92 17.35 5.78 -1.06
N SER A 93 17.29 6.74 -0.13
CA SER A 93 17.74 6.54 1.25
C SER A 93 16.84 5.56 2.01
N ASN A 94 15.55 5.53 1.66
CA ASN A 94 14.56 4.57 2.18
C ASN A 94 14.42 3.30 1.31
N GLY A 95 15.27 3.16 0.28
CA GLY A 95 15.31 2.01 -0.62
C GLY A 95 14.30 2.04 -1.77
N TYR A 96 13.68 3.20 -2.03
CA TYR A 96 12.75 3.37 -3.13
C TYR A 96 13.45 3.86 -4.40
N SER A 97 12.93 3.44 -5.55
CA SER A 97 13.24 3.98 -6.88
C SER A 97 11.95 4.53 -7.48
N GLU A 98 11.98 5.77 -7.98
CA GLU A 98 10.88 6.32 -8.78
C GLU A 98 10.85 5.59 -10.13
N LEU A 99 9.72 4.97 -10.45
CA LEU A 99 9.49 4.26 -11.70
C LEU A 99 8.77 5.13 -12.72
N MET A 100 7.81 5.93 -12.25
CA MET A 100 6.94 6.73 -13.11
C MET A 100 6.53 8.02 -12.40
N ARG A 101 6.31 9.07 -13.19
CA ARG A 101 5.73 10.33 -12.76
C ARG A 101 4.81 10.86 -13.85
N ILE A 102 3.57 11.15 -13.49
CA ILE A 102 2.56 11.75 -14.36
C ILE A 102 2.19 13.10 -13.75
N LYS A 103 2.02 14.09 -14.60
CA LYS A 103 1.42 15.37 -14.25
C LYS A 103 0.32 15.64 -15.26
N ASP A 104 -0.91 15.70 -14.77
CA ASP A 104 -2.09 15.99 -15.59
C ASP A 104 -2.88 17.10 -14.91
N ASP A 105 -2.98 18.27 -15.53
CA ASP A 105 -3.60 19.49 -14.98
C ASP A 105 -3.30 19.75 -13.48
N ASP A 106 -4.27 19.45 -12.61
CA ASP A 106 -4.21 19.57 -11.15
C ASP A 106 -3.73 18.30 -10.43
N GLU A 107 -3.70 17.15 -11.09
CA GLU A 107 -3.23 15.89 -10.53
C GLU A 107 -1.72 15.67 -10.75
N ARG A 108 -1.08 15.06 -9.75
CA ARG A 108 0.26 14.49 -9.87
C ARG A 108 0.26 13.09 -9.31
N THR A 109 0.74 12.16 -10.11
CA THR A 109 0.87 10.75 -9.74
C THR A 109 2.33 10.32 -9.81
N PHE A 110 2.82 9.70 -8.73
CA PHE A 110 4.16 9.14 -8.64
C PHE A 110 4.06 7.65 -8.34
N VAL A 111 4.86 6.84 -9.04
CA VAL A 111 4.97 5.41 -8.77
C VAL A 111 6.38 5.10 -8.31
N TYR A 112 6.50 4.53 -7.11
CA TYR A 112 7.77 4.10 -6.54
C TYR A 112 7.82 2.58 -6.37
N GLN A 113 9.02 2.03 -6.38
CA GLN A 113 9.26 0.62 -6.09
C GLN A 113 10.36 0.45 -5.04
N LYS A 114 10.14 -0.45 -4.10
CA LYS A 114 11.14 -0.97 -3.17
C LYS A 114 11.20 -2.49 -3.27
N LYS A 115 12.41 -3.03 -3.43
CA LYS A 115 12.64 -4.48 -3.40
C LYS A 115 12.73 -4.90 -1.93
N ILE A 116 11.81 -5.75 -1.47
CA ILE A 116 11.78 -6.23 -0.09
C ILE A 116 12.66 -7.46 0.08
N LYS A 117 12.46 -8.46 -0.78
CA LYS A 117 13.28 -9.68 -0.87
C LYS A 117 13.20 -10.24 -2.28
N LYS A 118 13.90 -11.36 -2.54
CA LYS A 118 13.85 -12.02 -3.84
C LYS A 118 12.38 -12.22 -4.27
N ASP A 119 12.05 -11.67 -5.44
CA ASP A 119 10.73 -11.73 -6.08
C ASP A 119 9.57 -11.07 -5.30
N ILE A 120 9.83 -10.31 -4.22
CA ILE A 120 8.79 -9.51 -3.53
C ILE A 120 9.14 -8.03 -3.58
N ASN A 121 8.20 -7.26 -4.12
CA ASN A 121 8.31 -5.83 -4.30
C ASN A 121 7.18 -5.13 -3.53
N GLU A 122 7.47 -3.95 -3.01
CA GLU A 122 6.50 -2.97 -2.58
C GLU A 122 6.43 -1.87 -3.64
N TYR A 123 5.22 -1.54 -4.07
CA TYR A 123 4.92 -0.46 -4.98
C TYR A 123 4.09 0.59 -4.25
N ILE A 124 4.47 1.85 -4.41
CA ILE A 124 3.73 2.98 -3.84
C ILE A 124 3.19 3.82 -4.98
N LEU A 125 1.89 4.05 -5.00
CA LEU A 125 1.28 5.10 -5.79
C LEU A 125 1.01 6.27 -4.84
N TYR A 126 1.58 7.42 -5.17
CA TYR A 126 1.42 8.66 -4.42
C TYR A 126 0.76 9.68 -5.34
N ILE A 127 -0.50 10.00 -5.05
CA ILE A 127 -1.35 10.82 -5.91
C ILE A 127 -1.73 12.07 -5.12
N THR A 128 -1.59 13.24 -5.76
CA THR A 128 -2.00 14.52 -5.18
C THR A 128 -2.82 15.30 -6.17
N GLU A 129 -4.00 15.74 -5.76
CA GLU A 129 -4.75 16.78 -6.46
C GLU A 129 -4.36 18.15 -5.90
N CYS A 130 -4.06 19.09 -6.79
CA CYS A 130 -3.55 20.42 -6.45
C CYS A 130 -4.55 21.50 -6.86
N LYS A 131 -4.88 22.40 -5.93
CA LYS A 131 -5.59 23.64 -6.30
C LYS A 131 -4.73 24.50 -7.22
N ARG A 132 -5.37 25.44 -7.92
CA ARG A 132 -4.70 26.43 -8.81
C ARG A 132 -3.56 27.22 -8.16
N ASN A 133 -3.59 27.41 -6.83
CA ASN A 133 -2.54 28.11 -6.07
C ASN A 133 -1.37 27.19 -5.69
N GLY A 134 -1.39 25.91 -6.07
CA GLY A 134 -0.37 24.90 -5.79
C GLY A 134 -0.52 24.18 -4.45
N SER A 135 -1.55 24.46 -3.64
CA SER A 135 -1.80 23.68 -2.42
C SER A 135 -2.47 22.35 -2.76
N ILE A 136 -2.03 21.28 -2.12
CA ILE A 136 -2.66 19.95 -2.24
C ILE A 136 -4.05 20.00 -1.57
N GLU A 137 -5.08 19.60 -2.32
CA GLU A 137 -6.47 19.47 -1.86
C GLU A 137 -6.73 18.06 -1.32
N GLU A 138 -6.26 17.05 -2.06
CA GLU A 138 -6.38 15.65 -1.68
C GLU A 138 -5.04 14.94 -1.83
N LEU A 139 -4.75 14.04 -0.90
CA LEU A 139 -3.64 13.10 -0.97
C LEU A 139 -4.17 11.67 -0.90
N VAL A 140 -3.82 10.85 -1.89
CA VAL A 140 -4.05 9.40 -1.88
C VAL A 140 -2.70 8.68 -1.91
N VAL A 141 -2.52 7.72 -1.00
CA VAL A 141 -1.32 6.86 -0.97
C VAL A 141 -1.76 5.41 -0.97
N ILE A 142 -1.34 4.67 -1.99
CA ILE A 142 -1.59 3.24 -2.13
C ILE A 142 -0.27 2.50 -1.99
N SER A 143 -0.19 1.53 -1.07
CA SER A 143 0.89 0.56 -0.98
C SER A 143 0.41 -0.81 -1.42
N LEU A 144 1.11 -1.39 -2.38
CA LEU A 144 0.86 -2.72 -2.92
C LEU A 144 2.12 -3.57 -2.75
N THR A 145 2.03 -4.65 -1.97
CA THR A 145 3.12 -5.60 -1.79
C THR A 145 2.75 -6.94 -2.39
N GLY A 146 3.67 -7.55 -3.13
CA GLY A 146 3.46 -8.86 -3.71
C GLY A 146 4.58 -9.33 -4.62
N ARG A 147 4.33 -10.43 -5.31
CA ARG A 147 5.19 -11.00 -6.36
C ARG A 147 4.88 -10.37 -7.72
N LEU A 148 4.78 -9.05 -7.74
CA LEU A 148 4.40 -8.28 -8.92
C LEU A 148 5.64 -7.81 -9.67
N THR A 149 5.59 -7.84 -11.00
CA THR A 149 6.58 -7.23 -11.88
C THR A 149 6.06 -5.88 -12.42
N PRO A 150 6.94 -4.97 -12.86
CA PRO A 150 6.51 -3.73 -13.53
C PRO A 150 5.62 -3.97 -14.75
N ARG A 151 5.77 -5.12 -15.44
CA ARG A 151 4.90 -5.50 -16.56
C ARG A 151 3.48 -5.83 -16.13
N ASP A 152 3.32 -6.40 -14.94
CA ASP A 152 1.99 -6.71 -14.40
C ASP A 152 1.28 -5.41 -14.04
N ILE A 153 1.99 -4.43 -13.48
CA ILE A 153 1.45 -3.10 -13.20
C ILE A 153 1.07 -2.37 -14.49
N GLN A 154 1.93 -2.39 -15.51
CA GLN A 154 1.62 -1.76 -16.79
C GLN A 154 0.35 -2.34 -17.43
N ARG A 155 0.19 -3.67 -17.42
CA ARG A 155 -1.01 -4.34 -17.93
C ARG A 155 -2.29 -3.97 -17.18
N ALA A 156 -2.19 -3.59 -15.91
CA ALA A 156 -3.33 -3.16 -15.12
C ALA A 156 -3.75 -1.70 -15.39
N ILE A 157 -2.93 -0.91 -16.10
CA ILE A 157 -3.14 0.53 -16.33
C ILE A 157 -3.44 0.84 -17.81
N ASP A 158 -2.97 0.03 -18.76
CA ASP A 158 -3.05 0.29 -20.21
C ASP A 158 -4.42 -0.09 -20.86
N ASP A 159 -5.39 -0.63 -20.11
CA ASP A 159 -6.78 -0.91 -20.55
C ASP A 159 -7.79 -0.05 -19.76
#